data_AF-A0A920TM50-F1
#
_entry.id   AF-A0A920TM50-F1
#
_cell.length_a   1.000
_cell.length_b   1.000
_cell.length_c   1.000
_cell.angle_alpha   90.00
_cell.angle_beta   90.00
_cell.angle_gamma   90.00
#
_symmetry.space_group_name_H-M   'P 1'
#
loop_
_entity.id
_entity.type
_entity.pdbx_description
1 polymer ?
#
loop_
_entity_poly.entity_id
_entity_poly.type
_entity_poly.pdbx_seq_one_letter_code
_entity_poly.pdbx_strand_id
1 'polypeptide(L)'
;MGINAVKGVEIGAGFSVIEAKGSESRDEMSPEGFKSNSSGGTSGGISTGQDLIASIALKPTSSIAKEGDTVDKEGKAAKIKVTGRHDPCVGIRATPIAESMVALVLIDHLLRNRGQNADVKSEVPEIPSKG
;
A
#
# COMPACT_ATOMS: atom_id res chain seq x y z
N MET A 1 -0.08 7.98 0.20
CA MET A 1 -0.19 7.79 -1.27
C MET A 1 0.68 8.79 -2.04
N GLY A 2 1.96 8.96 -1.67
CA GLY A 2 2.84 10.00 -2.23
C GLY A 2 3.69 9.57 -3.43
N ILE A 3 3.61 8.30 -3.84
CA ILE A 3 4.33 7.80 -5.02
C ILE A 3 3.62 8.33 -6.28
N ASN A 4 4.39 8.89 -7.20
CA ASN A 4 3.85 9.42 -8.46
C ASN A 4 3.05 8.36 -9.21
N ALA A 5 1.98 8.81 -9.87
CA ALA A 5 1.00 7.99 -10.58
C ALA A 5 0.13 7.06 -9.73
N VAL A 6 0.37 6.90 -8.42
CA VAL A 6 -0.55 6.13 -7.56
C VAL A 6 -1.87 6.88 -7.38
N LYS A 7 -2.97 6.19 -7.59
CA LYS A 7 -4.36 6.69 -7.47
C LYS A 7 -5.21 5.94 -6.45
N GLY A 8 -4.75 4.78 -5.98
CA GLY A 8 -5.37 4.03 -4.91
C GLY A 8 -4.31 3.24 -4.13
N VAL A 9 -4.58 3.02 -2.84
CA VAL A 9 -3.83 2.11 -1.97
C VAL A 9 -4.86 1.30 -1.22
N GLU A 10 -4.63 0.00 -1.11
CA GLU A 10 -5.48 -0.91 -0.36
C GLU A 10 -4.62 -1.86 0.49
N ILE A 11 -5.18 -2.32 1.60
CA ILE A 11 -4.52 -3.21 2.57
C ILE A 11 -5.36 -4.49 2.71
N GLY A 12 -4.70 -5.64 2.72
CA GLY A 12 -5.36 -6.95 2.84
C GLY A 12 -6.33 -7.21 1.70
N ALA A 13 -7.57 -7.58 2.03
CA ALA A 13 -8.67 -7.74 1.09
C ALA A 13 -9.06 -6.43 0.37
N GLY A 14 -8.60 -5.29 0.89
CA GLY A 14 -8.66 -4.02 0.16
C GLY A 14 -10.07 -3.58 -0.15
N PHE A 15 -10.33 -3.17 -1.39
CA PHE A 15 -11.67 -2.70 -1.76
C PHE A 15 -12.73 -3.81 -1.79
N SER A 16 -12.37 -5.10 -1.83
CA SER A 16 -13.37 -6.17 -1.83
C SER A 16 -14.17 -6.27 -0.53
N VAL A 17 -13.67 -5.66 0.56
CA VAL A 17 -14.36 -5.66 1.87
C VAL A 17 -15.69 -4.92 1.85
N ILE A 18 -15.91 -4.00 0.89
CA ILE A 18 -17.18 -3.26 0.78
C ILE A 18 -18.34 -4.16 0.36
N GLU A 19 -18.05 -5.30 -0.26
CA GLU A 19 -19.04 -6.29 -0.70
C GLU A 19 -19.19 -7.45 0.30
N ALA A 20 -18.31 -7.52 1.30
CA ALA A 20 -18.25 -8.61 2.27
C ALA A 20 -19.12 -8.35 3.51
N LYS A 21 -19.65 -9.41 4.12
CA LYS A 21 -20.27 -9.31 5.45
C LYS A 21 -19.20 -9.24 6.53
N GLY A 22 -19.54 -8.65 7.69
CA GLY A 22 -18.67 -8.69 8.87
C GLY A 22 -18.39 -10.11 9.41
N SER A 23 -19.22 -11.10 9.06
CA SER A 23 -18.93 -12.52 9.35
C SER A 23 -17.86 -13.12 8.44
N GLU A 24 -17.63 -12.53 7.27
CA GLU A 24 -16.70 -13.02 6.23
C GLU A 24 -15.37 -12.26 6.26
N SER A 25 -15.39 -10.98 6.67
CA SER A 25 -14.21 -10.11 6.68
C SER A 25 -13.37 -10.19 7.96
N ARG A 26 -13.92 -10.74 9.05
CA ARG A 26 -13.21 -10.83 10.34
C ARG A 26 -12.08 -11.86 10.25
N ASP A 27 -10.90 -11.51 10.76
CA ASP A 27 -9.83 -12.48 10.95
C ASP A 27 -9.97 -13.16 12.30
N GLU A 28 -10.42 -14.43 12.28
CA GLU A 28 -10.55 -15.24 13.50
C GLU A 28 -9.19 -15.68 14.03
N MET A 29 -9.11 -15.86 15.35
CA MET A 29 -7.89 -16.26 16.06
C MET A 29 -8.09 -17.60 16.78
N SER A 30 -7.03 -18.39 16.87
CA SER A 30 -6.88 -19.55 17.75
C SER A 30 -5.50 -19.50 18.45
N PRO A 31 -5.21 -20.38 19.41
CA PRO A 31 -3.88 -20.47 20.03
C PRO A 31 -2.75 -20.71 19.02
N GLU A 32 -3.07 -21.32 17.87
CA GLU A 32 -2.11 -21.59 16.79
C GLU A 32 -1.86 -20.37 15.92
N GLY A 33 -2.78 -19.40 15.87
CA GLY A 33 -2.61 -18.18 15.09
C GLY A 33 -3.91 -17.61 14.54
N PHE A 34 -3.77 -16.63 13.64
CA PHE A 34 -4.89 -16.16 12.82
C PHE A 34 -5.26 -17.18 11.74
N LYS A 35 -6.55 -17.39 11.51
CA LYS A 35 -7.07 -18.31 10.48
C LYS A 35 -7.10 -17.71 9.07
N SER A 36 -7.02 -16.38 8.97
CA SER A 36 -7.02 -15.62 7.72
C SER A 36 -6.26 -14.31 7.89
N ASN A 37 -5.95 -13.63 6.78
CA ASN A 37 -5.25 -12.34 6.77
C ASN A 37 -5.99 -11.30 5.89
N SER A 38 -7.31 -11.22 6.04
CA SER A 38 -8.17 -10.28 5.30
C SER A 38 -7.87 -8.83 5.67
N SER A 39 -7.40 -8.57 6.89
CA SER A 39 -6.96 -7.25 7.36
C SER A 39 -5.54 -6.89 6.91
N GLY A 40 -4.85 -7.80 6.22
CA GLY A 40 -3.56 -7.54 5.56
C GLY A 40 -2.42 -7.21 6.50
N GLY A 41 -2.35 -7.87 7.66
CA GLY A 41 -1.30 -7.71 8.64
C GLY A 41 -1.48 -6.51 9.56
N THR A 42 -2.60 -5.80 9.45
CA THR A 42 -2.91 -4.65 10.31
C THR A 42 -4.34 -4.70 10.83
N SER A 43 -4.56 -4.47 12.12
CA SER A 43 -5.89 -4.36 12.72
C SER A 43 -5.90 -3.21 13.73
N GLY A 44 -6.94 -2.37 13.69
CA GLY A 44 -6.98 -1.15 14.51
C GLY A 44 -5.82 -0.17 14.26
N GLY A 45 -5.15 -0.27 13.11
CA GLY A 45 -3.97 0.52 12.78
C GLY A 45 -2.66 0.01 13.40
N ILE A 46 -2.66 -1.20 13.97
CA ILE A 46 -1.48 -1.84 14.60
C ILE A 46 -1.17 -3.14 13.84
N SER A 47 0.12 -3.49 13.76
CA SER A 47 0.56 -4.76 13.17
C SER A 47 0.02 -5.96 13.94
N THR A 48 -0.53 -6.96 13.25
CA THR A 48 -1.03 -8.21 13.87
C THR A 48 0.03 -9.31 13.96
N GLY A 49 1.23 -9.07 13.41
CA GLY A 49 2.30 -10.05 13.27
C GLY A 49 2.21 -10.87 11.97
N GLN A 50 1.05 -10.91 11.31
CA GLN A 50 0.87 -11.53 9.99
C GLN A 50 1.58 -10.73 8.89
N ASP A 51 1.69 -11.32 7.70
CA ASP A 51 2.27 -10.64 6.54
C ASP A 51 1.52 -9.33 6.24
N LEU A 52 2.26 -8.24 6.04
CA LEU A 52 1.70 -6.97 5.61
C LEU A 52 1.36 -7.07 4.11
N ILE A 53 0.07 -7.04 3.78
CA ILE A 53 -0.41 -7.11 2.40
C ILE A 53 -0.88 -5.73 1.98
N ALA A 54 -0.20 -5.15 1.00
CA ALA A 54 -0.55 -3.84 0.45
C ALA A 54 -0.51 -3.88 -1.08
N SER A 55 -1.52 -3.27 -1.70
CA SER A 55 -1.60 -3.12 -3.15
C SER A 55 -1.74 -1.64 -3.51
N ILE A 56 -1.20 -1.25 -4.67
CA ILE A 56 -1.29 0.11 -5.19
C ILE A 56 -1.86 0.10 -6.60
N ALA A 57 -2.76 1.04 -6.88
CA ALA A 57 -3.30 1.26 -8.22
C ALA A 57 -2.56 2.42 -8.88
N LEU A 58 -1.92 2.19 -10.03
CA LEU A 58 -1.19 3.21 -10.78
C LEU A 58 -1.97 3.62 -12.04
N LYS A 59 -2.09 4.92 -12.28
CA LYS A 59 -2.59 5.42 -13.56
C LYS A 59 -1.54 5.19 -14.67
N PRO A 60 -1.96 5.09 -15.93
CA PRO A 60 -1.05 5.06 -17.06
C PRO A 60 -0.15 6.30 -17.16
N THR A 61 0.98 6.15 -17.85
CA THR A 61 1.94 7.24 -18.14
C THR A 61 1.23 8.36 -18.90
N SER A 62 1.42 9.62 -18.47
CA SER A 62 0.81 10.78 -19.13
C SER A 62 1.52 11.18 -20.43
N SER A 63 2.84 10.95 -20.51
CA SER A 63 3.65 11.26 -21.68
C SER A 63 3.57 10.13 -22.70
N ILE A 64 2.80 10.33 -23.76
CA ILE A 64 2.60 9.34 -24.82
C ILE A 64 2.76 9.98 -26.20
N ALA A 65 3.01 9.12 -27.20
CA ALA A 65 3.21 9.54 -28.59
C ALA A 65 1.91 9.94 -29.31
N LYS A 66 0.74 9.68 -28.72
CA LYS A 66 -0.55 10.13 -29.25
C LYS A 66 -0.69 11.62 -28.98
N GLU A 67 -0.97 12.40 -30.01
CA GLU A 67 -1.23 13.83 -29.88
C GLU A 67 -2.51 14.07 -29.08
N GLY A 68 -2.49 15.08 -28.22
CA GLY A 68 -3.62 15.48 -27.40
C GLY A 68 -3.71 17.00 -27.24
N ASP A 69 -4.86 17.46 -26.77
CA ASP A 69 -5.11 18.86 -26.44
C ASP A 69 -4.46 19.25 -25.11
N THR A 70 -3.92 20.46 -25.06
CA THR A 70 -3.36 21.06 -23.85
C THR A 70 -3.43 22.59 -23.89
N VAL A 71 -2.83 23.24 -22.90
CA VAL A 71 -2.72 24.71 -22.81
C VAL A 71 -1.25 25.06 -22.61
N ASP A 72 -0.77 26.06 -23.35
CA ASP A 72 0.60 26.54 -23.22
C ASP A 72 0.78 27.49 -22.01
N LYS A 73 2.00 27.99 -21.82
CA LYS A 73 2.33 28.88 -20.70
C LYS A 73 1.67 30.26 -20.78
N GLU A 74 1.17 30.65 -21.95
CA GLU A 74 0.45 31.90 -22.19
C GLU A 74 -1.07 31.72 -22.00
N GLY A 75 -1.53 30.50 -21.70
CA GLY A 75 -2.96 30.20 -21.53
C GLY A 75 -3.69 29.92 -22.85
N LYS A 76 -2.97 29.74 -23.96
CA LYS A 76 -3.57 29.48 -25.28
C LYS A 76 -3.71 27.98 -25.53
N ALA A 77 -4.77 27.61 -26.24
CA ALA A 77 -4.99 26.23 -26.67
C ALA A 77 -3.83 25.75 -27.56
N ALA A 78 -3.30 24.58 -27.26
CA ALA A 78 -2.16 23.99 -27.96
C ALA A 78 -2.34 22.47 -28.11
N LYS A 79 -1.55 21.88 -29.00
CA LYS A 79 -1.41 20.42 -29.12
C LYS A 79 -0.11 19.97 -28.49
N ILE A 80 -0.13 18.83 -27.81
CA ILE A 80 1.06 18.19 -27.26
C ILE A 80 1.19 16.77 -27.78
N LYS A 81 2.40 16.43 -28.20
CA LYS A 81 2.81 15.09 -28.59
C LYS A 81 4.20 14.86 -28.04
N VAL A 82 4.38 13.87 -27.18
CA VAL A 82 5.68 13.60 -26.58
C VAL A 82 6.44 12.60 -27.47
N THR A 83 7.61 13.00 -27.95
CA THR A 83 8.51 12.16 -28.75
C THR A 83 9.62 11.55 -27.88
N GLY A 84 10.33 10.55 -28.41
CA GLY A 84 11.38 9.83 -27.68
C GLY A 84 10.87 8.63 -26.87
N ARG A 85 11.76 8.05 -26.05
CA ARG A 85 11.46 6.85 -25.23
C ARG A 85 10.84 7.27 -23.90
N HIS A 86 9.67 6.71 -23.61
CA HIS A 86 8.96 6.88 -22.34
C HIS A 86 8.54 5.52 -21.80
N ASP A 87 8.31 5.44 -20.50
CA ASP A 87 7.81 4.21 -19.88
C ASP A 87 6.40 3.89 -20.38
N PRO A 88 6.16 2.73 -21.03
CA PRO A 88 4.81 2.31 -21.39
C PRO A 88 3.99 1.92 -20.15
N CYS A 89 4.67 1.55 -19.06
CA CYS A 89 4.08 1.22 -17.78
C CYS A 89 5.00 1.71 -16.65
N VAL A 90 4.54 2.70 -15.87
CA VAL A 90 5.27 3.18 -14.69
C VAL A 90 5.27 2.18 -13.53
N GLY A 91 4.36 1.19 -13.55
CA GLY A 91 4.20 0.23 -12.45
C GLY A 91 5.43 -0.64 -12.20
N ILE A 92 6.14 -1.05 -13.25
CA ILE A 92 7.35 -1.89 -13.12
C ILE A 92 8.43 -1.18 -12.29
N ARG A 93 8.57 0.13 -12.50
CA ARG A 93 9.53 0.95 -11.75
C ARG A 93 8.98 1.40 -10.39
N ALA A 94 7.66 1.36 -10.20
CA ALA A 94 7.03 1.73 -8.95
C ALA A 94 7.21 0.66 -7.86
N THR A 95 7.35 -0.62 -8.22
CA THR A 95 7.54 -1.73 -7.26
C THR A 95 8.69 -1.49 -6.27
N PRO A 96 9.95 -1.29 -6.70
CA PRO A 96 11.05 -1.06 -5.75
C PRO A 96 10.89 0.23 -4.94
N ILE A 97 10.20 1.24 -5.50
CA ILE A 97 9.87 2.48 -4.77
C ILE A 97 8.88 2.17 -3.65
N ALA A 98 7.82 1.42 -3.94
CA ALA A 98 6.80 1.04 -2.97
C ALA A 98 7.40 0.19 -1.84
N GLU A 99 8.21 -0.80 -2.16
CA GLU A 99 8.94 -1.63 -1.18
C GLU A 99 9.82 -0.75 -0.26
N SER A 100 10.58 0.17 -0.84
CA SER A 100 11.43 1.10 -0.08
C SER A 100 10.61 2.00 0.84
N MET A 101 9.49 2.53 0.35
CA MET A 101 8.59 3.38 1.14
C MET A 101 7.97 2.60 2.31
N VAL A 102 7.56 1.35 2.09
CA VAL A 102 7.04 0.48 3.17
C VAL A 102 8.13 0.20 4.21
N ALA A 103 9.34 -0.13 3.78
CA ALA A 103 10.47 -0.38 4.68
C ALA A 103 10.79 0.85 5.56
N LEU A 104 10.77 2.05 4.99
CA LEU A 104 10.98 3.31 5.72
C LEU A 104 9.88 3.57 6.77
N VAL A 105 8.63 3.26 6.45
CA VAL A 105 7.51 3.37 7.40
C VAL A 105 7.66 2.35 8.52
N LEU A 106 8.01 1.09 8.20
CA LEU A 106 8.17 0.04 9.19
C LEU A 106 9.33 0.32 10.16
N ILE A 107 10.48 0.81 9.68
CA ILE A 107 11.60 1.16 10.57
C ILE A 107 11.24 2.33 11.48
N ASP A 108 10.50 3.33 10.99
CA ASP A 108 10.01 4.44 11.81
C ASP A 108 9.09 3.94 12.94
N HIS A 109 8.09 3.11 12.61
CA HIS A 109 7.22 2.49 13.61
C HIS A 109 7.98 1.60 14.61
N LEU A 110 8.94 0.81 14.14
CA LEU A 110 9.78 -0.02 15.00
C LEU A 110 10.57 0.82 15.99
N LEU A 111 11.22 1.88 15.53
CA LEU A 111 12.02 2.77 16.37
C LEU A 111 11.15 3.51 17.40
N ARG A 112 9.95 3.96 17.02
CA ARG A 112 8.98 4.56 17.95
C ARG A 112 8.54 3.57 19.01
N ASN A 113 8.17 2.35 18.62
CA ASN A 113 7.76 1.31 19.55
C ASN A 113 8.90 0.97 20.52
N ARG A 114 10.14 0.79 20.03
CA ARG A 114 11.31 0.57 20.88
C ARG A 114 11.54 1.73 21.84
N GLY A 115 11.46 2.98 21.37
CA GLY A 115 11.69 4.16 22.21
C GLY A 115 10.68 4.32 23.34
N GLN A 116 9.43 3.89 23.16
CA GLN A 116 8.36 4.01 24.15
C GLN A 116 8.21 2.76 25.03
N ASN A 117 8.44 1.57 24.47
CA ASN A 117 8.03 0.30 25.06
C ASN A 117 9.20 -0.69 25.26
N ALA A 118 10.47 -0.27 25.15
CA ALA A 118 11.62 -1.19 25.21
C ALA A 118 11.63 -2.13 26.43
N ASP A 119 11.19 -1.64 27.59
CA ASP A 119 11.22 -2.37 28.85
C ASP A 119 9.87 -3.02 29.21
N VAL A 120 8.85 -2.84 28.37
CA VAL A 120 7.51 -3.37 28.61
C VAL A 120 7.53 -4.89 28.40
N LYS A 121 7.09 -5.63 29.42
CA LYS A 121 6.88 -7.08 29.34
C LYS A 121 5.38 -7.36 29.29
N SER A 122 4.92 -7.99 28.21
CA SER A 122 3.53 -8.42 28.07
C SER A 122 3.27 -9.67 28.91
N GLU A 123 2.19 -9.66 29.70
CA GLU A 123 1.65 -10.86 30.34
C GLU A 123 0.68 -11.62 29.41
N VAL A 124 0.27 -10.97 28.31
CA VAL A 124 -0.58 -11.59 27.28
C VAL A 124 0.28 -12.54 26.44
N PRO A 125 -0.16 -13.81 26.24
CA PRO A 125 0.56 -14.77 25.42
C PRO A 125 0.75 -14.28 23.99
N GLU A 126 1.91 -14.59 23.40
CA GLU A 126 2.13 -14.40 21.96
C GLU A 126 1.32 -15.42 21.18
N ILE A 127 0.47 -14.93 20.29
CA ILE A 127 -0.24 -15.76 19.31
C ILE A 127 0.62 -15.76 18.04
N PRO A 128 0.96 -16.93 17.46
CA PRO A 128 1.77 -16.98 16.26
C PRO A 128 1.11 -16.22 15.11
N SER A 129 1.95 -15.63 14.25
CA SER A 129 1.48 -14.89 13.08
C SER A 129 0.80 -15.77 12.02
N LYS A 130 0.98 -17.09 12.08
CA LYS A 130 0.38 -18.07 11.18
C LYS A 130 0.08 -19.34 11.97
N GLY A 131 -1.17 -19.82 11.84
CA GLY A 131 -1.59 -21.15 12.27
C GLY A 131 -1.37 -22.21 11.21
#